data_AF-A0A820LEX8-F1
#
_entry.id   AF-A0A820LEX8-F1
#
_cell.length_a   1.000
_cell.length_b   1.000
_cell.length_c   1.000
_cell.angle_alpha   90.00
_cell.angle_beta   90.00
_cell.angle_gamma   90.00
#
_symmetry.space_group_name_H-M   'P 1'
#
loop_
_entity.id
_entity.type
_entity.pdbx_description
1 polymer ?
#
loop_
_entity_poly.entity_id
_entity_poly.type
_entity_poly.pdbx_seq_one_letter_code
_entity_poly.pdbx_strand_id
1 'polypeptide(L)'
;AQSLYIVLIIGQWILVFGLLLPPILMQWYIRLPTEQYCLIPYTNIAAEIYHILFLYIIPVVCIGISYAWITIFMRQKSQTSLVAATINRRHRNKRDVVIIKRIILLVFILVLLRFPTIGLIIYGVMAQELYPLTYG
;
A
#
# COMPACT_ATOMS: atom_id res chain seq x y z
N ALA A 1 -26.43 4.50 -6.77
CA ALA A 1 -24.99 4.83 -6.65
C ALA A 1 -24.54 4.97 -5.20
N GLN A 2 -25.27 5.69 -4.34
CA GLN A 2 -24.91 5.87 -2.92
C GLN A 2 -24.87 4.56 -2.12
N SER A 3 -25.84 3.66 -2.31
CA SER A 3 -25.85 2.36 -1.61
C SER A 3 -24.63 1.49 -1.95
N LEU A 4 -24.16 1.54 -3.20
CA LEU A 4 -22.94 0.85 -3.63
C LEU A 4 -21.70 1.41 -2.91
N TYR A 5 -21.60 2.73 -2.80
CA TYR A 5 -20.49 3.39 -2.14
C TYR A 5 -20.42 3.03 -0.65
N ILE A 6 -21.56 3.00 0.04
CA ILE A 6 -21.66 2.59 1.44
C ILE A 6 -21.22 1.13 1.60
N VAL A 7 -21.69 0.23 0.74
CA VAL A 7 -21.29 -1.19 0.77
C VAL A 7 -19.78 -1.35 0.55
N LEU A 8 -19.19 -0.59 -0.38
CA LEU A 8 -17.75 -0.61 -0.63
C LEU A 8 -16.95 -0.10 0.58
N ILE A 9 -17.42 0.95 1.26
CA ILE A 9 -16.79 1.45 2.48
C ILE A 9 -16.83 0.38 3.57
N ILE A 10 -17.99 -0.23 3.82
CA ILE A 10 -18.13 -1.27 4.85
C ILE A 10 -17.23 -2.46 4.52
N GLY A 11 -17.20 -2.89 3.26
CA GLY A 11 -16.31 -3.95 2.79
C GLY A 11 -14.82 -3.61 2.99
N GLN A 12 -14.43 -2.37 2.71
CA GLN A 12 -13.07 -1.89 2.96
C GLN A 12 -12.71 -1.95 4.44
N TRP A 13 -13.61 -1.52 5.33
CA TRP A 13 -13.38 -1.60 6.77
C TRP A 13 -13.22 -3.03 7.24
N ILE A 14 -14.10 -3.94 6.83
CA ILE A 14 -14.01 -5.36 7.17
C ILE A 14 -12.67 -5.94 6.70
N LEU A 15 -12.24 -5.60 5.49
CA LEU A 15 -10.96 -6.07 4.93
C LEU A 15 -9.77 -5.51 5.72
N VAL A 16 -9.79 -4.23 6.10
CA VAL A 16 -8.75 -3.63 6.95
C VAL A 16 -8.69 -4.32 8.31
N PHE A 17 -9.83 -4.54 8.96
CA PHE A 17 -9.87 -5.27 10.23
C PHE A 17 -9.33 -6.70 10.05
N GLY A 18 -9.74 -7.40 9.00
CA GLY A 18 -9.27 -8.75 8.69
C GLY A 18 -7.76 -8.84 8.41
N LEU A 19 -7.15 -7.79 7.87
CA LEU A 19 -5.70 -7.73 7.64
C LEU A 19 -4.90 -7.34 8.89
N LEU A 20 -5.48 -6.53 9.78
CA LEU A 20 -4.80 -6.09 11.00
C LEU A 20 -4.95 -7.07 12.18
N LEU A 21 -5.98 -7.92 12.16
CA LEU A 21 -6.22 -8.92 13.21
C LEU A 21 -5.12 -9.99 13.32
N PRO A 22 -4.60 -10.60 12.23
CA PRO A 22 -3.68 -11.72 12.32
C PRO A 22 -2.37 -11.39 13.07
N PRO A 23 -1.72 -10.23 12.83
CA PRO A 23 -0.56 -9.82 13.63
C PRO A 23 -0.84 -9.70 15.13
N ILE A 24 -2.05 -9.29 15.51
CA ILE A 24 -2.46 -9.16 16.91
C ILE A 24 -2.71 -10.53 17.53
N LEU A 25 -3.47 -11.39 16.84
CA LEU A 25 -3.79 -12.74 17.32
C LEU A 25 -2.56 -13.63 17.44
N MET A 26 -1.60 -13.48 16.52
CA MET A 26 -0.34 -14.22 16.53
C MET A 26 0.73 -13.60 17.46
N GLN A 27 0.38 -12.55 18.22
CA GLN A 27 1.27 -11.88 19.16
C GLN A 27 2.61 -11.44 18.54
N TRP A 28 2.57 -10.98 17.29
CA TRP A 28 3.79 -10.53 16.59
C TRP A 28 4.35 -9.23 17.14
N TYR A 29 3.53 -8.47 17.87
CA TYR A 29 3.94 -7.26 18.55
C TYR A 29 4.55 -7.60 19.91
N ILE A 30 5.83 -7.27 20.08
CA ILE A 30 6.57 -7.45 21.32
C ILE A 30 7.01 -6.08 21.83
N ARG A 31 6.97 -5.88 23.15
CA ARG A 31 7.54 -4.70 23.77
C ARG A 31 9.06 -4.89 23.87
N LEU A 32 9.83 -4.03 23.21
CA LEU A 32 11.28 -4.04 23.39
C LEU A 32 11.62 -3.47 24.78
N PRO A 33 12.66 -3.99 25.45
CA PRO A 33 13.02 -3.56 26.80
C PRO A 33 13.45 -2.08 26.88
N THR A 34 13.88 -1.50 25.76
CA THR A 34 14.28 -0.09 25.63
C THR A 34 13.13 0.86 25.32
N GLU A 35 11.97 0.34 24.89
CA GLU A 35 10.89 1.14 24.30
C GLU A 35 9.58 1.03 25.11
N GLN A 36 8.82 2.14 25.18
CA GLN A 36 7.49 2.14 25.82
C GLN A 36 6.36 1.68 24.89
N TYR A 37 6.66 1.41 23.63
CA TYR A 37 5.69 0.98 22.62
C TYR A 37 5.97 -0.44 22.11
N CYS A 38 4.92 -1.10 21.63
CA CYS A 38 5.03 -2.43 21.02
C CYS A 38 5.44 -2.30 19.56
N LEU A 39 6.42 -3.11 19.16
CA LEU A 39 6.93 -3.17 17.81
C LEU A 39 6.97 -4.64 17.36
N ILE A 40 7.01 -4.84 16.06
CA ILE A 40 7.34 -6.15 15.52
C ILE A 40 8.87 -6.25 15.57
N PRO A 41 9.43 -7.22 16.32
CA PRO A 41 10.88 -7.37 16.37
C PRO A 41 11.40 -7.80 15.01
N TYR A 42 12.53 -7.25 14.59
CA TYR A 42 13.18 -7.59 13.31
C TYR A 42 13.59 -9.07 13.19
N THR A 43 13.60 -9.80 14.31
CA THR A 43 13.81 -11.25 14.34
C THR A 43 12.64 -12.03 13.74
N ASN A 44 11.43 -11.46 13.74
CA ASN A 44 10.24 -12.11 13.20
C ASN A 44 10.03 -11.75 11.71
N ILE A 45 10.86 -12.35 10.87
CA ILE A 45 10.87 -12.15 9.41
C ILE A 45 9.47 -12.39 8.80
N ALA A 46 8.72 -13.36 9.30
CA ALA A 46 7.39 -13.67 8.80
C ALA A 46 6.40 -12.51 9.02
N ALA A 47 6.44 -11.88 10.19
CA ALA A 47 5.61 -10.73 10.52
C ALA A 47 5.97 -9.51 9.67
N GLU A 48 7.26 -9.25 9.46
CA GLU A 48 7.74 -8.16 8.59
C GLU A 48 7.30 -8.37 7.14
N ILE A 49 7.52 -9.56 6.57
CA ILE A 49 7.10 -9.89 5.20
C ILE A 49 5.58 -9.72 5.04
N TYR A 50 4.79 -10.14 6.03
CA TYR A 50 3.34 -9.98 6.00
C TYR A 50 2.94 -8.50 5.88
N HIS A 51 3.51 -7.63 6.71
CA HIS A 51 3.18 -6.19 6.67
C HIS A 51 3.62 -5.57 5.35
N ILE A 52 4.81 -5.91 4.86
CA ILE A 52 5.31 -5.41 3.56
C ILE A 52 4.37 -5.81 2.42
N LEU A 53 3.97 -7.08 2.37
CA LEU A 53 3.12 -7.58 1.29
C LEU A 53 1.70 -6.98 1.34
N PHE A 54 1.04 -7.07 2.49
CA PHE A 54 -0.38 -6.76 2.58
C PHE A 54 -0.70 -5.28 2.77
N LEU A 55 0.17 -4.50 3.43
CA LEU A 55 -0.06 -3.07 3.61
C LEU A 55 0.50 -2.22 2.46
N TYR A 56 1.49 -2.74 1.72
CA TYR A 56 2.19 -1.94 0.70
C TYR A 56 2.12 -2.57 -0.69
N ILE A 57 2.71 -3.76 -0.90
CA ILE A 57 2.85 -4.32 -2.26
C ILE A 57 1.49 -4.59 -2.90
N ILE A 58 0.60 -5.30 -2.21
CA ILE A 58 -0.72 -5.67 -2.75
C ILE A 58 -1.54 -4.42 -3.10
N PRO A 59 -1.74 -3.42 -2.20
CA PRO A 59 -2.46 -2.20 -2.55
C PRO A 59 -1.87 -1.45 -3.74
N VAL A 60 -0.53 -1.34 -3.83
CA VAL A 60 0.16 -0.69 -4.95
C VAL A 60 -0.13 -1.40 -6.26
N VAL A 61 0.02 -2.72 -6.29
CA VAL A 61 -0.19 -3.54 -7.48
C VAL A 61 -1.65 -3.47 -7.93
N CYS A 62 -2.61 -3.56 -7.01
CA CYS A 62 -4.03 -3.43 -7.31
C CYS A 62 -4.38 -2.05 -7.90
N ILE A 63 -3.82 -0.96 -7.36
CA ILE A 63 -3.99 0.39 -7.90
C ILE A 63 -3.37 0.49 -9.31
N GLY A 64 -2.18 -0.09 -9.51
CA GLY A 64 -1.51 -0.12 -10.81
C GLY A 64 -2.31 -0.87 -11.88
N ILE A 65 -2.79 -2.07 -11.57
CA ILE A 65 -3.57 -2.92 -12.50
C ILE A 65 -4.90 -2.26 -12.85
N SER A 66 -5.66 -1.80 -11.86
CA SER A 66 -6.95 -1.14 -12.09
C SER A 66 -6.79 0.08 -13.00
N TYR A 67 -5.70 0.84 -12.84
CA TYR A 67 -5.41 1.97 -13.70
C TYR A 67 -4.96 1.59 -15.11
N ALA A 68 -4.11 0.58 -15.27
CA ALA A 68 -3.74 0.06 -16.58
C ALA A 68 -5.00 -0.36 -17.35
N TRP A 69 -5.92 -1.03 -16.67
CA TRP A 69 -7.19 -1.46 -17.23
C TRP A 69 -8.11 -0.28 -17.61
N ILE A 70 -8.29 0.70 -16.71
CA ILE A 70 -9.07 1.92 -16.99
C ILE A 70 -8.48 2.67 -18.20
N THR A 71 -7.14 2.77 -18.28
CA THR A 71 -6.45 3.46 -19.37
C THR A 71 -6.64 2.75 -20.71
N ILE A 72 -6.51 1.42 -20.73
CA ILE A 72 -6.74 0.60 -21.93
C ILE A 72 -8.20 0.73 -22.38
N PHE A 73 -9.15 0.59 -21.46
CA PHE A 73 -10.58 0.73 -21.74
C PHE A 73 -10.94 2.12 -22.27
N MET A 74 -10.38 3.17 -21.68
CA MET A 74 -10.58 4.55 -22.12
C MET A 74 -9.98 4.80 -23.51
N ARG A 75 -8.81 4.23 -23.82
CA ARG A 75 -8.21 4.32 -25.17
C ARG A 75 -9.10 3.64 -26.21
N GLN A 76 -9.57 2.42 -25.93
CA GLN A 76 -10.46 1.69 -26.84
C GLN A 76 -11.77 2.45 -27.11
N LYS A 77 -12.45 2.96 -26.07
CA LYS A 77 -13.68 3.75 -26.26
C LYS A 77 -13.47 5.14 -26.86
N SER A 78 -12.24 5.69 -26.81
CA SER A 78 -11.95 7.00 -27.40
C SER A 78 -11.90 6.96 -28.93
N GLN A 79 -11.56 5.80 -29.51
CA GLN A 79 -11.52 5.63 -30.97
C GLN A 79 -12.92 5.57 -31.60
N THR A 80 -13.95 5.20 -30.83
CA THR A 80 -15.33 5.02 -31.33
C THR A 80 -16.24 6.25 -31.14
N SER A 81 -15.85 7.23 -30.33
CA SER A 81 -16.69 8.40 -29.98
C SER A 81 -15.94 9.69 -30.26
N LEU A 82 -15.81 10.00 -31.54
CA LEU A 82 -15.20 11.22 -32.04
C LEU A 82 -16.21 12.38 -31.98
N VAL A 83 -15.71 13.57 -31.68
CA VAL A 83 -16.32 14.90 -31.89
C VAL A 83 -16.96 15.60 -30.66
N ALA A 84 -18.09 15.20 -30.08
CA ALA A 84 -18.83 16.09 -29.15
C ALA A 84 -18.45 16.01 -27.64
N ALA A 85 -17.96 14.87 -27.13
CA ALA A 85 -17.70 14.68 -25.69
C ALA A 85 -16.27 15.05 -25.24
N THR A 86 -15.42 15.49 -26.16
CA THR A 86 -13.96 15.50 -26.02
C THR A 86 -13.45 16.51 -25.00
N ILE A 87 -14.08 17.68 -24.87
CA ILE A 87 -13.58 18.78 -24.02
C ILE A 87 -13.82 18.50 -22.54
N ASN A 88 -15.06 18.16 -22.15
CA ASN A 88 -15.41 17.83 -20.76
C ASN A 88 -14.78 16.51 -20.29
N ARG A 89 -14.65 15.52 -21.19
CA ARG A 89 -14.02 14.23 -20.87
C ARG A 89 -12.51 14.36 -20.66
N ARG A 90 -11.82 15.19 -21.44
CA ARG A 90 -10.38 15.44 -21.30
C ARG A 90 -10.06 16.17 -19.98
N HIS A 91 -10.92 17.09 -19.54
CA HIS A 91 -10.71 17.81 -18.28
C HIS A 91 -10.94 16.90 -17.05
N ARG A 92 -11.96 16.03 -17.09
CA ARG A 92 -12.21 15.05 -16.01
C ARG A 92 -11.09 14.02 -15.92
N ASN A 93 -10.64 13.49 -17.06
CA ASN A 93 -9.53 12.54 -17.13
C ASN A 93 -8.22 13.14 -16.63
N LYS A 94 -7.90 14.40 -16.97
CA LYS A 94 -6.72 15.10 -16.44
C LYS A 94 -6.74 15.19 -14.91
N ARG A 95 -7.90 15.49 -14.32
CA ARG A 95 -8.05 15.58 -12.86
C ARG A 95 -7.85 14.22 -12.19
N ASP A 96 -8.44 13.17 -12.74
CA ASP A 96 -8.34 11.82 -12.18
C ASP A 96 -6.88 11.31 -12.24
N VAL A 97 -6.19 11.57 -13.35
CA VAL A 97 -4.76 11.25 -13.51
C VAL A 97 -3.88 12.04 -12.52
N VAL A 98 -4.19 13.31 -12.26
CA VAL A 98 -3.42 14.13 -11.29
C VAL A 98 -3.62 13.64 -9.86
N ILE A 99 -4.86 13.32 -9.46
CA ILE A 99 -5.15 12.77 -8.13
C ILE A 99 -4.43 11.44 -7.95
N ILE A 100 -4.48 10.57 -8.96
CA ILE A 100 -3.82 9.27 -8.92
C ILE A 100 -2.29 9.41 -8.91
N LYS A 101 -1.71 10.34 -9.69
CA LYS A 101 -0.28 10.64 -9.63
C LYS A 101 0.14 11.07 -8.23
N ARG A 102 -0.69 11.84 -7.52
CA ARG A 102 -0.45 12.21 -6.12
C ARG A 102 -0.54 11.02 -5.17
N ILE A 103 -1.51 10.10 -5.37
CA ILE A 103 -1.62 8.87 -4.57
C ILE A 103 -0.39 7.98 -4.80
N ILE A 104 0.00 7.74 -6.06
CA ILE A 104 1.20 6.96 -6.40
C ILE A 104 2.44 7.63 -5.79
N LEU A 105 2.58 8.95 -5.90
CA LEU A 105 3.69 9.67 -5.30
C LEU A 105 3.70 9.52 -3.77
N LEU A 106 2.55 9.67 -3.11
CA LEU A 106 2.42 9.44 -1.66
C LEU A 106 2.82 8.03 -1.28
N VAL A 107 2.31 7.02 -1.99
CA VAL A 107 2.62 5.62 -1.71
C VAL A 107 4.09 5.32 -2.02
N PHE A 108 4.65 5.89 -3.09
CA PHE A 108 6.06 5.76 -3.43
C PHE A 108 6.96 6.41 -2.38
N ILE A 109 6.60 7.60 -1.88
CA ILE A 109 7.31 8.26 -0.76
C ILE A 109 7.22 7.38 0.49
N LEU A 110 6.05 6.84 0.82
CA LEU A 110 5.88 5.95 1.98
C LEU A 110 6.73 4.68 1.85
N VAL A 111 6.78 4.09 0.66
CA VAL A 111 7.64 2.93 0.36
C VAL A 111 9.11 3.31 0.46
N LEU A 112 9.54 4.43 -0.13
CA LEU A 112 10.91 4.92 -0.04
C LEU A 112 11.34 5.27 1.39
N LEU A 113 10.41 5.72 2.24
CA LEU A 113 10.70 6.01 3.64
C LEU A 113 10.94 4.71 4.44
N ARG A 114 10.25 3.63 4.07
CA ARG A 114 10.37 2.30 4.70
C ARG A 114 11.45 1.41 4.06
N PHE A 115 11.83 1.68 2.82
CA PHE A 115 12.87 0.96 2.11
C PHE A 115 14.25 0.98 2.82
N PRO A 116 14.73 2.10 3.41
CA PRO A 116 15.97 2.09 4.18
C PRO A 116 15.83 1.23 5.44
N THR A 117 14.64 1.16 6.04
CA THR A 117 14.38 0.23 7.16
C THR A 117 14.50 -1.22 6.71
N ILE A 118 13.91 -1.58 5.55
CA ILE A 118 14.04 -2.91 4.96
C ILE A 118 15.51 -3.22 4.59
N GLY A 119 16.23 -2.26 4.03
CA GLY A 119 17.65 -2.38 3.68
C GLY A 119 18.53 -2.61 4.91
N LEU A 120 18.27 -1.87 6.00
CA LEU A 120 18.96 -2.05 7.28
C LEU A 120 18.67 -3.43 7.91
N ILE A 121 17.44 -3.95 7.78
CA ILE A 121 17.09 -5.31 8.23
C ILE A 121 17.87 -6.36 7.43
N ILE A 122 17.87 -6.27 6.10
CA ILE A 122 18.58 -7.21 5.23
C ILE A 122 20.09 -7.17 5.52
N TYR A 123 20.65 -5.97 5.68
CA TYR A 123 22.05 -5.79 6.07
C TYR A 123 22.34 -6.42 7.44
N GLY A 124 21.49 -6.19 8.45
CA GLY A 124 21.63 -6.78 9.77
C GLY A 124 21.54 -8.32 9.77
N VAL A 125 20.66 -8.89 8.96
CA VAL A 125 20.55 -10.35 8.75
C VAL A 125 21.81 -10.91 8.09
N MET A 126 22.35 -10.26 7.06
CA MET A 126 23.57 -10.71 6.39
C MET A 126 24.82 -10.56 7.25
N ALA A 127 24.90 -9.50 8.05
CA ALA A 127 26.04 -9.23 8.93
C ALA A 127 26.06 -10.11 10.21
N GLN A 128 25.01 -10.93 10.46
CA GLN A 128 24.78 -11.61 11.74
C GLN A 128 24.73 -10.67 12.97
N GLU A 129 24.66 -9.36 12.74
CA GLU A 129 24.63 -8.31 13.75
C GLU A 129 23.20 -7.78 13.95
N LEU A 130 22.22 -8.67 14.14
CA LEU A 130 20.90 -8.25 14.61
C LEU A 130 20.94 -7.67 16.04
N TYR A 131 21.94 -8.03 16.85
CA TYR A 131 21.99 -7.67 18.27
C TYR A 131 22.31 -6.20 18.57
N PRO A 132 23.30 -5.53 17.94
CA PRO A 132 23.64 -4.15 18.32
C PRO A 132 22.68 -3.07 17.75
N LEU A 133 21.94 -3.34 16.67
CA LEU A 133 20.99 -2.38 16.09
C LEU A 133 19.58 -2.45 16.73
N THR A 134 19.27 -3.53 17.44
CA THR A 134 17.95 -3.73 18.07
C THR A 134 17.94 -3.32 19.56
N TYR A 135 19.10 -3.11 20.17
CA TYR A 135 19.26 -2.77 21.60
C TYR A 135 20.24 -1.61 21.88
N GLY A 136 20.71 -0.91 20.84
CA GLY A 136 21.52 0.30 20.96
C GLY A 136 20.67 1.56 21.14
#